data_AF-A0A962SEI5-F1
#
_entry.id   AF-A0A962SEI5-F1
#
_cell.length_a   1.000
_cell.length_b   1.000
_cell.length_c   1.000
_cell.angle_alpha   90.00
_cell.angle_beta   90.00
_cell.angle_gamma   90.00
#
_symmetry.space_group_name_H-M   'P 1'
#
loop_
_entity.id
_entity.type
_entity.pdbx_description
1 polymer ?
#
loop_
_entity_poly.entity_id
_entity_poly.type
_entity_poly.pdbx_seq_one_letter_code
_entity_poly.pdbx_strand_id
1 'polypeptide(L)'
;AYVPEGRGVFPNLTVRENLIMSARPGTDGRNDWTYERVLNRFPRLTERLTNYGNQLSGGEQQMLSIGRALMTHPDLIILDEATEGLAPLIVTEIWNVIADIRESGIATLIVDRDFRRVLSHSDYAIVLQKGLVELSGSAAEVAEAPALPGLLGV
;
A
#
# COMPACT_ATOMS: atom_id res chain seq x y z
N ALA A 1 3.08 -9.98 -1.84
CA ALA A 1 3.30 -9.46 -0.49
C ALA A 1 2.02 -8.86 0.05
N TYR A 2 1.82 -8.87 1.36
CA TYR A 2 0.62 -8.37 2.02
C TYR A 2 1.00 -7.28 3.02
N VAL A 3 0.31 -6.13 2.92
CA VAL A 3 0.43 -4.99 3.84
C VAL A 3 -0.89 -4.89 4.59
N PRO A 4 -0.94 -5.34 5.86
CA PRO A 4 -2.16 -5.32 6.66
C PRO A 4 -2.49 -3.92 7.16
N GLU A 5 -3.76 -3.69 7.52
CA GLU A 5 -4.26 -2.50 8.23
C GLU A 5 -3.41 -2.17 9.48
N GLY A 6 -3.07 -3.21 10.26
CA GLY A 6 -2.22 -3.11 11.45
C GLY A 6 -0.74 -2.77 11.18
N ARG A 7 -0.37 -2.47 9.92
CA ARG A 7 0.97 -2.09 9.43
C ARG A 7 2.02 -3.20 9.55
N GLY A 8 1.90 -4.13 10.49
CA GLY A 8 2.73 -5.32 10.59
C GLY A 8 4.22 -5.07 10.82
N VAL A 9 4.63 -3.87 11.26
CA VAL A 9 6.02 -3.45 11.52
C VAL A 9 6.57 -4.13 12.78
N PHE A 10 7.86 -4.48 12.80
CA PHE A 10 8.52 -4.98 14.00
C PHE A 10 8.90 -3.82 14.92
N PRO A 11 8.26 -3.67 16.09
CA PRO A 11 8.41 -2.48 16.92
C PRO A 11 9.77 -2.38 17.60
N ASN A 12 10.43 -3.51 17.83
CA ASN A 12 11.72 -3.63 18.51
C ASN A 12 12.93 -3.60 17.55
N LEU A 13 12.68 -3.49 16.25
CA LEU A 13 13.71 -3.36 15.23
C LEU A 13 13.74 -1.92 14.72
N THR A 14 14.93 -1.45 14.39
CA THR A 14 15.11 -0.17 13.70
C THR A 14 14.46 -0.18 12.31
N VAL A 15 14.23 0.99 11.72
CA VAL A 15 13.79 1.11 10.32
C VAL A 15 14.70 0.31 9.38
N ARG A 16 16.02 0.44 9.56
CA ARG A 16 17.00 -0.31 8.78
C ARG A 16 16.85 -1.82 8.93
N GLU A 17 16.76 -2.31 10.17
CA GLU A 17 16.60 -3.75 10.43
C GLU A 17 15.28 -4.30 9.89
N ASN A 18 14.18 -3.55 10.02
CA ASN A 18 12.87 -3.88 9.45
C ASN A 18 12.96 -4.14 7.93
N LEU A 19 13.63 -3.24 7.20
CA LEU A 19 13.79 -3.36 5.75
C LEU A 19 14.70 -4.54 5.38
N ILE A 20 15.87 -4.65 6.01
CA ILE A 20 16.87 -5.68 5.69
C ILE A 20 16.34 -7.08 6.01
N MET A 21 15.66 -7.28 7.15
CA MET A 21 15.17 -8.60 7.53
C MET A 21 14.10 -9.15 6.58
N SER A 22 13.40 -8.25 5.86
CA SER A 22 12.35 -8.61 4.91
C SER A 22 12.93 -8.87 3.51
N ALA A 23 14.20 -8.52 3.29
CA ALA A 23 14.84 -8.58 1.99
C ALA A 23 15.05 -10.01 1.52
N ARG A 24 14.56 -10.31 0.32
CA ARG A 24 14.84 -11.57 -0.38
C ARG A 24 14.64 -11.38 -1.89
N PRO A 25 15.35 -12.16 -2.74
CA PRO A 25 15.09 -12.15 -4.18
C PRO A 25 13.65 -12.53 -4.51
N GLY A 26 13.19 -12.08 -5.68
CA GLY A 26 11.92 -12.52 -6.26
C GLY A 26 11.93 -14.01 -6.60
N THR A 27 10.74 -14.55 -6.88
CA THR A 27 10.55 -15.94 -7.33
C THR A 27 11.29 -16.26 -8.64
N ASP A 28 11.48 -15.24 -9.48
CA ASP A 28 12.25 -15.24 -10.72
C ASP A 28 13.74 -14.87 -10.53
N GLY A 29 14.17 -14.66 -9.29
CA GLY A 29 15.53 -14.23 -8.94
C GLY A 29 15.79 -12.73 -9.13
N ARG A 30 14.78 -11.92 -9.49
CA ARG A 30 14.96 -10.47 -9.60
C ARG A 30 15.31 -9.83 -8.26
N ASN A 31 16.02 -8.71 -8.33
CA ASN A 31 16.45 -7.95 -7.16
C ASN A 31 16.46 -6.44 -7.47
N ASP A 32 15.41 -5.95 -8.14
CA ASP A 32 15.32 -4.58 -8.64
C ASP A 32 14.82 -3.57 -7.59
N TRP A 33 14.17 -4.03 -6.52
CA TRP A 33 13.81 -3.23 -5.34
C TRP A 33 14.90 -3.32 -4.28
N THR A 34 16.05 -2.71 -4.59
CA THR A 34 17.17 -2.64 -3.63
C THR A 34 16.83 -1.76 -2.43
N TYR A 35 17.60 -1.94 -1.36
CA TYR A 35 17.49 -1.13 -0.14
C TYR A 35 17.58 0.37 -0.46
N GLU A 36 18.51 0.78 -1.32
CA GLU A 36 18.70 2.16 -1.73
C GLU A 36 17.50 2.67 -2.54
N ARG A 37 16.95 1.86 -3.44
CA ARG A 37 15.75 2.24 -4.21
C ARG A 37 14.55 2.45 -3.29
N VAL A 38 14.37 1.58 -2.30
CA VAL A 38 13.31 1.72 -1.29
C VAL A 38 13.52 3.00 -0.45
N LEU A 39 14.73 3.26 0.03
CA LEU A 39 15.02 4.49 0.79
C LEU A 39 14.84 5.78 -0.02
N ASN A 40 15.24 5.77 -1.29
CA ASN A 40 15.00 6.90 -2.20
C ASN A 40 13.51 7.14 -2.41
N ARG A 41 12.70 6.09 -2.37
CA ARG A 41 11.24 6.19 -2.48
C ARG A 41 10.58 6.71 -1.21
N PHE A 42 11.15 6.43 -0.04
CA PHE A 42 10.64 6.85 1.25
C PHE A 42 11.67 7.72 1.99
N PRO A 43 11.89 8.98 1.57
CA PRO A 43 12.90 9.85 2.17
C PRO A 43 12.68 10.05 3.69
N ARG A 44 11.42 10.01 4.14
CA ARG A 44 11.07 10.04 5.57
C ARG A 44 11.65 8.87 6.36
N LEU A 45 11.76 7.67 5.77
CA LEU A 45 12.40 6.53 6.42
C LEU A 45 13.92 6.72 6.50
N THR A 46 14.53 7.37 5.51
CA THR A 46 15.96 7.70 5.51
C THR A 46 16.33 8.64 6.65
N GLU A 47 15.46 9.60 6.97
CA GLU A 47 15.62 10.50 8.14
C GLU A 47 15.51 9.77 9.49
N ARG A 48 15.00 8.53 9.50
CA ARG A 48 14.63 7.75 10.70
C ARG A 48 15.32 6.39 10.79
N LEU A 49 16.40 6.16 10.05
CA LEU A 49 17.02 4.82 9.93
C LEU A 49 17.34 4.13 11.25
N THR A 50 17.72 4.90 12.28
CA THR A 50 18.09 4.42 13.62
C THR A 50 16.93 4.38 14.60
N ASN A 51 15.76 4.91 14.23
CA ASN A 51 14.56 4.84 15.05
C ASN A 51 13.98 3.43 15.02
N TYR A 52 13.48 2.98 16.17
CA TYR A 52 12.71 1.75 16.29
C TYR A 52 11.32 1.90 15.67
N GLY A 53 10.72 0.81 15.21
CA GLY A 53 9.40 0.82 14.57
C GLY A 53 8.31 1.44 15.45
N ASN A 54 8.38 1.28 16.78
CA ASN A 54 7.45 1.91 17.73
C ASN A 54 7.67 3.41 17.96
N GLN A 55 8.77 3.99 17.47
CA GLN A 55 9.08 5.41 17.56
C GLN A 55 8.62 6.20 16.33
N LEU A 56 8.05 5.51 15.33
CA LEU A 56 7.52 6.09 14.11
C LEU A 56 6.05 6.47 14.29
N SER A 57 5.64 7.56 13.65
CA SER A 57 4.22 7.90 13.47
C SER A 57 3.48 6.84 12.66
N GLY A 58 2.15 6.81 12.73
CA GLY A 58 1.35 5.84 11.97
C GLY A 58 1.59 5.90 10.45
N GLY A 59 1.85 7.10 9.92
CA GLY A 59 2.22 7.28 8.51
C GLY A 59 3.60 6.72 8.16
N GLU A 60 4.60 6.99 8.99
CA GLU A 60 5.95 6.45 8.82
C GLU A 60 5.95 4.91 8.97
N GLN A 61 5.17 4.35 9.90
CA GLN A 61 4.99 2.91 10.03
C GLN A 61 4.35 2.29 8.78
N GLN A 62 3.40 2.98 8.16
CA GLN A 62 2.78 2.52 6.91
C GLN A 62 3.79 2.51 5.76
N MET A 63 4.58 3.57 5.61
CA MET A 63 5.66 3.64 4.63
C MET A 63 6.67 2.51 4.85
N LEU A 64 7.04 2.24 6.11
CA LEU A 64 7.95 1.15 6.46
C LEU A 64 7.35 -0.21 6.08
N SER A 65 6.06 -0.43 6.30
CA SER A 65 5.37 -1.66 5.90
C SER A 65 5.40 -1.88 4.39
N ILE A 66 5.07 -0.85 3.62
CA ILE A 66 5.12 -0.90 2.15
C ILE A 66 6.57 -1.13 1.68
N GLY A 67 7.54 -0.41 2.25
CA GLY A 67 8.96 -0.60 1.96
C GLY A 67 9.40 -2.04 2.21
N ARG A 68 9.01 -2.65 3.33
CA ARG A 68 9.27 -4.06 3.62
C ARG A 68 8.63 -5.01 2.62
N ALA A 69 7.40 -4.73 2.19
CA ALA A 69 6.75 -5.52 1.15
C ALA A 69 7.53 -5.46 -0.18
N LEU A 70 8.02 -4.28 -0.57
CA LEU A 70 8.82 -4.10 -1.79
C LEU A 70 10.16 -4.82 -1.74
N MET A 71 10.83 -4.84 -0.58
CA MET A 71 12.09 -5.59 -0.37
C MET A 71 11.95 -7.10 -0.63
N THR A 72 10.71 -7.63 -0.73
CA THR A 72 10.44 -9.03 -1.07
C THR A 72 10.29 -9.30 -2.58
N HIS A 73 10.44 -8.29 -3.43
CA HIS A 73 10.31 -8.36 -4.89
C HIS A 73 9.01 -9.04 -5.38
N PRO A 74 7.83 -8.58 -4.90
CA PRO A 74 6.58 -9.26 -5.13
C PRO A 74 6.04 -9.07 -6.55
N ASP A 75 5.40 -10.10 -7.10
CA ASP A 75 4.57 -9.96 -8.33
C ASP A 75 3.27 -9.20 -8.08
N LEU A 76 2.76 -9.32 -6.84
CA LEU A 76 1.50 -8.75 -6.38
C LEU A 76 1.69 -8.15 -4.99
N ILE A 77 1.23 -6.91 -4.80
CA ILE A 77 1.07 -6.29 -3.48
C ILE A 77 -0.42 -6.16 -3.18
N ILE A 78 -0.81 -6.62 -1.99
CA ILE A 78 -2.15 -6.43 -1.44
C ILE A 78 -2.05 -5.40 -0.32
N LEU A 79 -2.80 -4.31 -0.43
CA LEU A 79 -2.85 -3.19 0.52
C LEU A 79 -4.22 -3.19 1.18
N ASP A 80 -4.27 -3.47 2.48
CA ASP A 80 -5.51 -3.53 3.26
C ASP A 80 -5.63 -2.30 4.16
N GLU A 81 -6.65 -1.47 3.90
CA GLU A 81 -6.96 -0.21 4.58
C GLU A 81 -5.72 0.68 4.80
N ALA A 82 -4.86 0.75 3.78
CA ALA A 82 -3.51 1.33 3.88
C ALA A 82 -3.49 2.84 4.23
N THR A 83 -4.62 3.54 4.12
CA THR A 83 -4.70 4.99 4.35
C THR A 83 -5.54 5.39 5.56
N GLU A 84 -6.11 4.43 6.29
CA GLU A 84 -7.00 4.71 7.42
C GLU A 84 -6.30 5.42 8.58
N GLY A 85 -6.93 6.47 9.10
CA GLY A 85 -6.46 7.24 10.25
C GLY A 85 -5.20 8.09 10.00
N LEU A 86 -4.75 8.21 8.74
CA LEU A 86 -3.58 9.00 8.39
C LEU A 86 -3.95 10.45 8.04
N ALA A 87 -3.00 11.36 8.28
CA ALA A 87 -3.17 12.76 7.89
C ALA A 87 -3.27 12.89 6.35
N PRO A 88 -4.07 13.82 5.80
CA PRO A 88 -4.30 13.94 4.36
C PRO A 88 -3.04 14.00 3.49
N LEU A 89 -1.99 14.67 3.98
CA LEU A 89 -0.70 14.75 3.29
C LEU A 89 -0.04 13.37 3.12
N ILE A 90 -0.08 12.56 4.18
CA ILE A 90 0.49 11.20 4.19
C ILE A 90 -0.31 10.28 3.26
N VAL A 91 -1.64 10.42 3.25
CA VAL A 91 -2.50 9.66 2.34
C VAL A 91 -2.10 9.92 0.88
N THR A 92 -1.92 11.19 0.49
CA THR A 92 -1.47 11.56 -0.85
C THR A 92 -0.09 10.97 -1.19
N GLU A 93 0.85 11.01 -0.24
CA GLU A 93 2.19 10.44 -0.42
C GLU A 93 2.14 8.92 -0.64
N ILE A 94 1.30 8.19 0.11
CA ILE A 94 1.08 6.76 -0.08
C ILE A 94 0.48 6.47 -1.46
N TRP A 95 -0.53 7.22 -1.90
CA TRP A 95 -1.11 7.03 -3.23
C TRP A 95 -0.12 7.27 -4.36
N ASN A 96 0.78 8.25 -4.23
CA ASN A 96 1.87 8.44 -5.19
C ASN A 96 2.79 7.22 -5.22
N VAL A 97 3.16 6.67 -4.04
CA VAL A 97 3.96 5.43 -3.96
C VAL A 97 3.26 4.26 -4.65
N ILE A 98 1.95 4.10 -4.44
CA ILE A 98 1.15 3.06 -5.08
C ILE A 98 1.19 3.19 -6.60
N ALA A 99 1.07 4.42 -7.13
CA ALA A 99 1.15 4.68 -8.56
C ALA A 99 2.52 4.26 -9.14
N ASP A 100 3.61 4.62 -8.48
CA ASP A 100 4.96 4.21 -8.92
C ASP A 100 5.21 2.69 -8.83
N ILE A 101 4.66 2.03 -7.81
CA ILE A 101 4.69 0.56 -7.70
C ILE A 101 3.99 -0.06 -8.91
N ARG A 102 2.81 0.43 -9.26
CA ARG A 102 2.07 0.00 -10.45
C ARG A 102 2.88 0.23 -11.73
N GLU A 103 3.49 1.41 -11.88
CA GLU A 103 4.33 1.73 -13.05
C GLU A 103 5.56 0.80 -13.17
N SER A 104 6.06 0.28 -12.05
CA SER A 104 7.15 -0.71 -12.04
C SER A 104 6.75 -2.11 -12.51
N GLY A 105 5.46 -2.33 -12.82
CA GLY A 105 4.93 -3.61 -13.29
C GLY A 105 4.46 -4.55 -12.19
N ILE A 106 4.44 -4.10 -10.93
CA ILE A 106 3.91 -4.87 -9.81
C ILE A 106 2.39 -4.75 -9.81
N ALA A 107 1.69 -5.89 -9.86
CA ALA A 107 0.25 -5.90 -9.70
C ALA A 107 -0.13 -5.39 -8.31
N THR A 108 -1.14 -4.51 -8.22
CA THR A 108 -1.56 -3.94 -6.94
C THR A 108 -3.05 -4.17 -6.73
N LEU A 109 -3.38 -4.77 -5.58
CA LEU A 109 -4.75 -4.95 -5.11
C LEU A 109 -4.94 -4.07 -3.87
N ILE A 110 -5.95 -3.20 -3.90
CA ILE A 110 -6.23 -2.24 -2.83
C ILE A 110 -7.60 -2.53 -2.26
N VAL A 111 -7.67 -2.63 -0.94
CA VAL A 111 -8.91 -2.74 -0.17
C VAL A 111 -8.99 -1.49 0.70
N ASP A 112 -9.98 -0.63 0.46
CA ASP A 112 -10.16 0.62 1.20
C ASP A 112 -11.65 1.03 1.20
N ARG A 113 -12.05 1.83 2.18
CA ARG A 113 -13.41 2.37 2.32
C ARG A 113 -13.58 3.70 1.56
N ASP A 114 -12.50 4.44 1.28
CA ASP A 114 -12.53 5.65 0.47
C ASP A 114 -12.63 5.31 -1.03
N PHE A 115 -13.84 4.93 -1.45
CA PHE A 115 -14.13 4.52 -2.82
C PHE A 115 -13.73 5.57 -3.86
N ARG A 116 -13.79 6.87 -3.54
CA ARG A 116 -13.47 7.94 -4.50
C ARG A 116 -11.99 7.89 -4.88
N ARG A 117 -11.11 7.71 -3.88
CA ARG A 117 -9.66 7.57 -4.12
C ARG A 117 -9.32 6.25 -4.78
N VAL A 118 -9.95 5.15 -4.36
CA VAL A 118 -9.72 3.84 -4.97
C VAL A 118 -10.07 3.88 -6.45
N LEU A 119 -11.26 4.36 -6.80
CA LEU A 119 -11.71 4.42 -8.19
C LEU A 119 -10.84 5.36 -9.04
N SER A 120 -10.33 6.46 -8.48
CA SER A 120 -9.48 7.39 -9.25
C SER A 120 -8.07 6.85 -9.53
N HIS A 121 -7.62 5.80 -8.84
CA HIS A 121 -6.26 5.24 -8.98
C HIS A 121 -6.25 3.78 -9.44
N SER A 122 -7.41 3.20 -9.74
CA SER A 122 -7.54 1.78 -10.12
C SER A 122 -7.98 1.64 -11.57
N ASP A 123 -7.56 0.56 -12.23
CA ASP A 123 -8.03 0.21 -13.57
C ASP A 123 -9.38 -0.54 -13.52
N TYR A 124 -9.56 -1.36 -12.50
CA TYR A 124 -10.72 -2.21 -12.27
C TYR A 124 -11.14 -2.14 -10.80
N ALA A 125 -12.44 -2.22 -10.52
CA ALA A 125 -12.97 -2.16 -9.17
C ALA A 125 -14.05 -3.20 -8.93
N ILE A 126 -14.11 -3.66 -7.68
CA ILE A 126 -15.13 -4.60 -7.18
C ILE A 126 -15.73 -3.99 -5.92
N VAL A 127 -17.06 -3.90 -5.87
CA VAL A 127 -17.81 -3.46 -4.70
C VAL A 127 -18.38 -4.68 -4.00
N LEU A 128 -17.98 -4.87 -2.75
CA LEU A 128 -18.46 -5.94 -1.90
C LEU A 128 -19.49 -5.41 -0.90
N GLN A 129 -20.64 -6.07 -0.78
CA GLN A 129 -21.62 -5.81 0.28
C GLN A 129 -22.02 -7.15 0.90
N LYS A 130 -21.90 -7.26 2.24
CA LYS A 130 -22.27 -8.48 2.99
C LYS A 130 -21.64 -9.77 2.43
N GLY A 131 -20.42 -9.69 1.91
CA GLY A 131 -19.68 -10.81 1.34
C GLY A 131 -20.04 -11.18 -0.10
N LEU A 132 -20.89 -10.40 -0.77
CA LEU A 132 -21.28 -10.60 -2.17
C LEU A 132 -20.71 -9.50 -3.05
N VAL A 133 -20.36 -9.85 -4.29
CA VAL A 133 -19.98 -8.89 -5.33
C VAL A 133 -21.27 -8.30 -5.92
N GLU A 134 -21.52 -7.03 -5.60
CA GLU A 134 -22.71 -6.31 -6.06
C GLU A 134 -22.42 -5.47 -7.32
N LEU A 135 -21.18 -4.98 -7.48
CA LEU A 135 -20.71 -4.31 -8.69
C LEU A 135 -19.28 -4.74 -9.00
N SER A 136 -18.97 -4.85 -10.29
CA SER A 136 -17.62 -5.11 -10.79
C SER A 136 -17.48 -4.59 -12.22
N GLY A 137 -16.37 -3.92 -12.52
CA GLY A 137 -16.11 -3.37 -13.85
C GLY A 137 -14.85 -2.53 -13.87
N SER A 138 -14.62 -1.83 -14.99
CA SER A 138 -13.60 -0.79 -14.99
C SER A 138 -13.92 0.25 -13.91
N ALA A 139 -12.90 0.88 -13.34
CA ALA A 139 -13.13 1.87 -12.28
C ALA A 139 -14.02 3.03 -12.75
N ALA A 140 -13.96 3.40 -14.04
CA ALA A 140 -14.83 4.40 -14.65
C ALA A 140 -16.31 3.94 -14.68
N GLU A 141 -16.59 2.73 -15.15
CA GLU A 141 -17.95 2.18 -15.17
C GLU A 141 -18.54 2.07 -13.76
N VAL A 142 -17.73 1.64 -12.78
CA VAL A 142 -18.16 1.54 -11.39
C VAL A 142 -18.44 2.93 -10.80
N ALA A 143 -17.61 3.93 -11.10
CA ALA A 143 -17.80 5.30 -10.62
C ALA A 143 -19.09 5.95 -11.12
N GLU A 144 -19.53 5.60 -12.33
CA GLU A 144 -20.77 6.10 -12.94
C GLU A 144 -22.01 5.26 -12.60
N ALA A 145 -21.83 4.11 -11.93
CA ALA A 145 -22.92 3.19 -11.62
C ALA A 145 -23.96 3.84 -10.67
N PRO A 146 -25.24 3.95 -11.05
CA PRO A 146 -26.26 4.58 -10.21
C PRO A 146 -26.49 3.90 -8.87
N ALA A 147 -26.18 2.60 -8.77
CA ALA A 147 -26.31 1.81 -7.55
C ALA A 147 -25.18 2.06 -6.53
N LEU A 148 -24.05 2.64 -6.95
CA LEU A 148 -22.85 2.78 -6.11
C LEU A 148 -23.11 3.52 -4.78
N PRO A 149 -23.79 4.69 -4.74
CA PRO A 149 -24.03 5.40 -3.48
C PRO A 149 -24.84 4.56 -2.48
N GLY A 150 -25.89 3.88 -2.96
CA GLY A 150 -26.73 3.03 -2.13
C GLY A 150 -26.01 1.81 -1.56
N LEU A 151 -25.05 1.25 -2.30
CA LEU A 151 -24.24 0.11 -1.84
C LEU A 151 -23.24 0.52 -0.75
N LEU A 152 -22.72 1.74 -0.83
CA LEU A 152 -21.71 2.27 0.09
C LEU A 152 -22.31 3.08 1.26
N GLY A 153 -23.64 3.28 1.27
CA GLY A 153 -24.34 4.00 2.33
C GLY A 153 -24.08 5.50 2.34
N VAL A 154 -23.80 6.08 1.16
CA VAL A 154 -23.54 7.52 0.94
C VAL A 154 -24.59 8.19 0.08
#